data_AF-A0A178ZK15-F1
#
_entry.id   AF-A0A178ZK15-F1
#
_cell.length_a   1.000
_cell.length_b   1.000
_cell.length_c   1.000
_cell.angle_alpha   90.00
_cell.angle_beta   90.00
_cell.angle_gamma   90.00
#
_symmetry.space_group_name_H-M   'P 1'
#
loop_
_entity.id
_entity.type
_entity.pdbx_description
1 polymer ?
#
loop_
_entity_poly.entity_id
_entity_poly.type
_entity_poly.pdbx_seq_one_letter_code
_entity_poly.pdbx_strand_id
1 'polypeptide(L)' 'MSDLKSKGGATIEEGDTVSTPVEKIITSSDAQDAQKELQTAKGAGHPPAVVFTDQNGKKVAHKPGTVTDLDKEG' A
#
# COMPACT_ATOMS: atom_id res chain seq x y z
N MET A 1 17.68 3.61 19.79
CA MET A 1 16.51 3.33 18.93
C MET A 1 16.35 4.54 18.04
N SER A 2 16.30 4.36 16.72
CA SER A 2 16.09 5.50 15.82
C SER A 2 14.62 5.90 15.92
N ASP A 3 14.34 7.18 16.15
CA ASP A 3 12.97 7.70 16.13
C ASP A 3 12.34 7.41 14.76
N LEU A 4 11.21 6.68 14.75
CA LEU A 4 10.42 6.49 13.54
C LEU A 4 9.73 7.81 13.22
N LYS A 5 10.02 8.39 12.06
CA LYS A 5 9.43 9.66 11.64
C LYS A 5 8.66 9.49 10.34
N SER A 6 7.52 10.18 10.25
CA SER A 6 6.75 10.32 9.02
C SER A 6 7.49 11.18 8.01
N LYS A 7 6.99 11.21 6.76
CA LYS A 7 7.52 12.09 5.70
C LYS A 7 7.53 13.57 6.09
N GLY A 8 6.62 13.99 6.99
CA GLY A 8 6.55 15.36 7.52
C GLY A 8 7.48 15.63 8.70
N GLY A 9 8.26 14.63 9.13
CA GLY A 9 9.16 14.75 10.28
C GLY A 9 8.51 14.54 11.65
N ALA A 10 7.20 14.22 11.70
CA ALA A 10 6.50 13.88 12.94
C ALA A 10 6.91 12.47 13.41
N THR A 11 7.16 12.31 14.71
CA THR A 11 7.40 10.99 15.31
C THR A 11 6.15 10.11 15.15
N ILE A 12 6.33 8.83 14.84
CA ILE A 12 5.28 7.82 14.74
C ILE A 12 5.34 6.96 16.01
N GLU A 13 4.22 6.85 16.71
CA GLU A 13 4.04 6.04 17.90
C GLU A 13 3.05 4.88 17.64
N GLU A 14 3.06 3.87 18.53
CA GLU A 14 2.11 2.76 18.43
C GLU A 14 0.67 3.27 18.60
N GLY A 15 -0.20 2.98 17.63
CA GLY A 15 -1.58 3.46 17.61
C GLY A 15 -1.82 4.64 16.64
N ASP A 16 -0.76 5.26 16.13
CA ASP A 16 -0.90 6.32 15.12
C ASP A 16 -1.42 5.76 13.79
N THR A 17 -2.33 6.51 13.17
CA THR A 17 -2.77 6.23 11.80
C THR A 17 -1.77 6.82 10.83
N VAL A 18 -1.05 5.96 10.11
CA VAL A 18 -0.16 6.36 9.03
C VAL A 18 -0.82 6.13 7.67
N SER A 19 -0.61 7.06 6.74
CA SER A 19 -1.14 6.96 5.38
C SER A 19 -0.03 6.98 4.34
N THR A 20 -0.22 6.20 3.29
CA THR A 20 0.61 6.24 2.09
C THR A 20 -0.31 6.26 0.88
N PRO A 21 -0.06 7.16 -0.09
CA PRO A 21 -0.92 7.25 -1.27
C PRO A 21 -0.84 5.95 -2.09
N VAL A 22 -2.00 5.50 -2.57
CA VAL A 22 -2.08 4.37 -3.50
C VAL A 22 -1.54 4.82 -4.85
N GLU A 23 -0.57 4.06 -5.39
CA GLU A 23 -0.02 4.33 -6.73
C GLU A 23 -0.88 3.69 -7.82
N LYS A 24 -1.39 2.49 -7.55
CA LYS A 24 -2.12 1.71 -8.55
C LYS A 24 -3.14 0.78 -7.92
N ILE A 25 -4.29 0.63 -8.59
CA ILE A 25 -5.32 -0.34 -8.23
C ILE A 25 -5.36 -1.39 -9.35
N ILE A 26 -5.19 -2.65 -8.98
CA ILE A 26 -5.22 -3.78 -9.89
C ILE A 26 -6.54 -4.52 -9.70
N THR A 27 -7.35 -4.54 -10.74
CA THR A 27 -8.66 -5.19 -10.77
C THR A 27 -8.63 -6.45 -11.64
N SER A 28 -9.62 -7.32 -11.48
CA SER A 28 -9.68 -8.65 -12.09
C SER A 28 -10.03 -8.68 -13.58
N SER A 29 -10.09 -7.52 -14.25
CA SER A 29 -10.54 -7.41 -15.65
C SER A 29 -9.61 -8.10 -16.65
N ASP A 30 -8.30 -8.14 -16.37
CA ASP A 30 -7.33 -8.91 -17.15
C ASP A 30 -6.33 -9.62 -16.21
N ALA A 31 -6.57 -10.90 -15.97
CA ALA A 31 -5.83 -11.68 -14.98
C ALA A 31 -4.33 -11.78 -15.29
N GLN A 32 -3.95 -11.83 -16.57
CA GLN A 32 -2.54 -11.95 -16.97
C GLN A 32 -1.75 -10.68 -16.71
N ASP A 33 -2.31 -9.52 -17.04
CA ASP A 33 -1.64 -8.24 -16.81
C ASP A 33 -1.66 -7.88 -15.32
N ALA A 34 -2.77 -8.14 -14.62
CA ALA A 34 -2.83 -8.03 -13.17
C ALA A 34 -1.73 -8.86 -12.48
N GLN A 35 -1.50 -10.09 -12.94
CA GLN A 35 -0.48 -10.96 -12.36
C GLN A 35 0.95 -10.47 -12.66
N LYS A 36 1.23 -9.95 -13.86
CA LYS A 36 2.54 -9.34 -14.17
C LYS A 36 2.82 -8.14 -13.28
N GLU A 37 1.83 -7.30 -13.03
CA GLU A 37 2.02 -6.11 -12.19
C GLU A 37 2.23 -6.50 -10.72
N LEU A 38 1.47 -7.49 -10.22
CA LEU A 38 1.65 -8.01 -8.87
C LEU A 38 2.96 -8.78 -8.68
N GLN A 39 3.55 -9.37 -9.72
CA GLN A 39 4.89 -9.98 -9.62
C GLN A 39 5.99 -8.96 -9.30
N THR A 40 5.79 -7.68 -9.66
CA THR A 40 6.76 -6.61 -9.35
C THR A 40 6.59 -6.02 -7.95
N ALA A 41 5.50 -6.36 -7.25
CA ALA A 41 5.18 -5.90 -5.91
C ALA A 41 5.29 -7.06 -4.90
N LYS A 42 5.72 -6.78 -3.68
CA LYS A 42 5.67 -7.77 -2.59
C LYS A 42 4.30 -7.77 -1.93
N GLY A 43 3.69 -8.94 -1.72
CA GLY A 43 2.43 -9.06 -0.99
C GLY A 43 1.37 -9.84 -1.76
N ALA A 44 0.23 -9.22 -2.03
CA ALA A 44 -0.90 -9.85 -2.72
C ALA A 44 -0.49 -10.36 -4.10
N GLY A 45 -0.66 -11.66 -4.35
CA GLY A 45 -0.35 -12.29 -5.65
C GLY A 45 -1.51 -12.35 -6.64
N HIS A 46 -2.71 -11.90 -6.23
CA HIS A 46 -3.92 -11.93 -7.05
C HIS A 46 -4.75 -10.65 -6.88
N PRO A 47 -5.46 -10.22 -7.95
CA PRO A 47 -6.44 -9.15 -7.86
C PRO A 47 -7.69 -9.58 -7.04
N PRO A 48 -8.44 -8.62 -6.48
CA PRO A 48 -8.14 -7.20 -6.46
C PRO A 48 -7.04 -6.86 -5.45
N ALA A 49 -6.18 -5.90 -5.81
CA ALA A 49 -5.05 -5.48 -5.00
C ALA A 49 -4.77 -3.98 -5.17
N VAL A 50 -4.38 -3.33 -4.08
CA VAL A 50 -3.87 -1.95 -4.09
C VAL A 50 -2.36 -1.99 -3.96
N VAL A 51 -1.67 -1.24 -4.82
CA VAL A 51 -0.21 -1.17 -4.85
C VAL A 51 0.24 0.22 -4.43
N PHE A 52 1.21 0.26 -3.53
CA PHE A 52 1.85 1.49 -3.05
C PHE A 52 3.34 1.24 -2.80
N THR A 53 4.10 2.32 -2.66
CA THR A 53 5.53 2.25 -2.33
C THR A 53 5.75 2.39 -0.83
N ASP A 54 6.56 1.49 -0.26
CA ASP A 54 6.94 1.49 1.15
C ASP A 54 8.06 2.51 1.45
N GLN A 55 8.40 2.65 2.73
CA GLN A 55 9.47 3.53 3.20
C GLN A 55 10.87 3.19 2.66
N ASN A 56 11.06 1.98 2.10
CA ASN A 56 12.31 1.53 1.50
C ASN A 56 12.33 1.71 -0.03
N GLY A 57 11.31 2.35 -0.61
CA GLY A 57 11.18 2.49 -2.06
C GLY A 57 10.75 1.20 -2.77
N LYS A 58 10.20 0.22 -2.05
CA LYS A 58 9.73 -1.05 -2.62
C LYS A 58 8.24 -0.99 -2.88
N LYS A 59 7.81 -1.54 -4.01
CA LYS A 59 6.38 -1.73 -4.30
C LYS A 59 5.81 -2.85 -3.45
N VAL A 60 4.71 -2.56 -2.78
CA VAL A 60 3.96 -3.49 -1.94
C VAL A 60 2.53 -3.54 -2.42
N ALA A 61 1.94 -4.73 -2.45
CA ALA A 61 0.56 -4.96 -2.83
C ALA A 61 -0.26 -5.49 -1.64
N HIS A 62 -1.37 -4.83 -1.31
CA HIS A 62 -2.30 -5.24 -0.27
C HIS A 62 -3.68 -5.56 -0.83
N LYS A 63 -4.43 -6.40 -0.12
CA LYS A 63 -5.84 -6.64 -0.45
C LYS A 63 -6.66 -5.41 -0.03
N PRO A 64 -7.63 -4.94 -0.85
CA PRO A 64 -8.44 -3.77 -0.52
C PRO A 64 -9.14 -3.86 0.84
N GLY A 65 -9.63 -5.05 1.22
CA GLY A 65 -10.27 -5.25 2.53
C GLY A 65 -9.32 -5.23 3.74
N THR A 66 -8.05 -4.92 3.55
CA THR A 66 -7.03 -4.80 4.62
C THR A 66 -6.49 -3.39 4.75
N VAL A 67 -7.05 -2.44 4.00
CA VAL A 67 -6.67 -1.02 4.04
C VAL A 67 -7.93 -0.17 4.30
N THR A 68 -7.73 1.00 4.88
CA THR A 68 -8.78 1.99 5.21
C THR A 68 -8.67 3.15 4.22
N ASP A 69 -9.80 3.61 3.67
CA ASP A 69 -9.83 4.73 2.72
C ASP A 69 -10.01 6.04 3.49
N LEU A 70 -8.88 6.64 3.88
CA LEU A 70 -8.86 7.86 4.69
C LEU A 70 -9.46 9.08 3.98
N ASP A 71 -9.56 9.07 2.65
CA ASP A 71 -10.17 10.18 1.89
C ASP A 71 -11.70 10.10 1.89
N LYS A 72 -12.28 8.94 2.20
CA LYS A 72 -13.74 8.70 2.18
C LYS A 72 -14.35 8.41 3.54
N GLU A 73 -13.55 7.97 4.51
CA GLU A 73 -14.01 7.59 5.85
C GLU A 73 -13.81 8.71 6.90
N GLY A 74 -13.90 9.97 6.46
CA GLY A 74 -13.82 11.18 7.29
C GLY A 74 -15.11 11.55 8.02
#